data_AF-A0A2N2G7U7-F1
#
_entry.id   AF-A0A2N2G7U7-F1
#
_cell.length_a   1.000
_cell.length_b   1.000
_cell.length_c   1.000
_cell.angle_alpha   90.00
_cell.angle_beta   90.00
_cell.angle_gamma   90.00
#
_symmetry.space_group_name_H-M   'P 1'
#
loop_
_entity.id
_entity.type
_entity.pdbx_description
1 polymer ?
#
loop_
_entity_poly.entity_id
_entity_poly.type
_entity_poly.pdbx_seq_one_letter_code
_entity_poly.pdbx_strand_id
1 'polypeptide(L)'
;MAEKFISERNLKFLLYELNDTEALLKYPRYADHSRDVFDMIMDTAMRMGKDLFKPLFEEMDRKAPEYVKGEVKVHPRVRDIMREAGLGGWIASTFPYDAGGQQLPFTIGVFLPTAIFGAANYSAAVYHGLTHGAAGLIVSYGSQEMKDTYLPKMIAGEWQGTMALTEPQAGSSLTDLTTTATPTDQGYYKIKGQK
;
A
#
# COMPACT_ATOMS: atom_id res chain seq x y z
N MET A 1 16.71 10.55 -21.08
CA MET A 1 15.75 10.57 -19.95
C MET A 1 16.52 10.26 -18.68
N ALA A 2 16.27 10.97 -17.58
CA ALA A 2 17.01 10.72 -16.34
C ALA A 2 16.78 9.26 -15.87
N GLU A 3 17.80 8.42 -15.98
CA GLU A 3 17.79 7.03 -15.46
C GLU A 3 17.56 6.99 -13.94
N LYS A 4 17.87 8.10 -13.26
CA LYS A 4 17.78 8.25 -11.82
C LYS A 4 16.47 8.93 -11.42
N PHE A 5 15.59 8.20 -10.75
CA PHE A 5 14.36 8.75 -10.15
C PHE A 5 14.47 8.96 -8.63
N ILE A 6 15.43 8.33 -7.97
CA ILE A 6 15.73 8.51 -6.54
C ILE A 6 17.22 8.27 -6.26
N SER A 7 17.75 8.81 -5.16
CA SER A 7 19.17 8.67 -4.80
C SER A 7 19.37 7.62 -3.72
N GLU A 8 19.86 6.43 -4.10
CA GLU A 8 20.15 5.33 -3.16
C GLU A 8 21.11 5.74 -2.05
N ARG A 9 22.18 6.49 -2.38
CA ARG A 9 23.12 7.04 -1.38
C ARG A 9 22.40 7.88 -0.32
N ASN A 10 21.40 8.67 -0.73
CA ASN A 10 20.63 9.50 0.19
C ASN A 10 19.66 8.66 1.03
N LEU A 11 19.06 7.61 0.46
CA LEU A 11 18.26 6.65 1.24
C LEU A 11 19.12 5.95 2.30
N LYS A 12 20.32 5.46 1.93
CA LYS A 12 21.28 4.86 2.88
C LYS A 12 21.71 5.85 3.97
N PHE A 13 21.98 7.11 3.60
CA PHE A 13 22.27 8.17 4.57
C PHE A 13 21.13 8.33 5.59
N LEU A 14 19.90 8.53 5.09
CA LEU A 14 18.73 8.73 5.94
C LEU A 14 18.46 7.52 6.84
N LEU A 15 18.52 6.30 6.29
CA LEU A 15 18.23 5.09 7.06
C LEU A 15 19.26 4.83 8.15
N TYR A 16 20.55 4.96 7.83
CA TYR A 16 21.60 4.35 8.65
C TYR A 16 22.52 5.35 9.32
N GLU A 17 22.82 6.48 8.67
CA GLU A 17 23.67 7.52 9.27
C GLU A 17 22.87 8.51 10.10
N LEU A 18 21.64 8.84 9.68
CA LEU A 18 20.79 9.80 10.37
C LEU A 18 19.87 9.14 11.41
N ASN A 19 19.14 8.09 11.02
CA ASN A 19 18.07 7.50 11.85
C ASN A 19 18.46 6.24 12.62
N ASP A 20 19.65 5.68 12.40
CA ASP A 20 20.09 4.41 13.01
C ASP A 20 19.01 3.30 12.93
N THR A 21 18.48 3.07 11.72
CA THR A 21 17.34 2.14 11.51
C THR A 21 17.66 0.71 11.97
N GLU A 22 18.94 0.32 12.02
CA GLU A 22 19.38 -0.98 12.55
C GLU A 22 19.07 -1.15 14.04
N ALA A 23 19.00 -0.06 14.82
CA ALA A 23 18.63 -0.14 16.22
C ALA A 23 17.24 -0.74 16.44
N LEU A 24 16.36 -0.73 15.41
CA LEU A 24 15.06 -1.39 15.46
C LEU A 24 15.20 -2.91 15.69
N LEU A 25 16.27 -3.54 15.21
CA LEU A 25 16.49 -4.99 15.36
C LEU A 25 16.66 -5.44 16.83
N LYS A 26 16.88 -4.50 17.74
CA LYS A 26 16.96 -4.76 19.20
C LYS A 26 15.59 -5.09 19.80
N TYR A 27 14.49 -4.74 19.13
CA TYR A 27 13.14 -5.03 19.63
C TYR A 27 12.72 -6.46 19.24
N PRO A 28 12.09 -7.22 20.16
CA PRO A 28 11.67 -8.61 19.89
C PRO A 28 10.81 -8.76 18.63
N ARG A 29 9.99 -7.74 18.32
CA ARG A 29 9.16 -7.71 17.11
C ARG A 29 9.97 -7.79 15.82
N TYR A 30 11.21 -7.32 15.81
CA TYR A 30 12.04 -7.22 14.59
C TYR A 30 13.27 -8.12 14.64
N ALA A 31 13.37 -8.98 15.66
CA ALA A 31 14.56 -9.78 15.94
C ALA A 31 14.86 -10.85 14.86
N ASP A 32 13.86 -11.24 14.08
CA ASP A 32 14.01 -12.19 12.96
C ASP A 32 14.57 -11.54 11.68
N HIS A 33 14.77 -10.22 11.69
CA HIS A 33 15.32 -9.46 10.57
C HIS A 33 16.80 -9.14 10.78
N SER A 34 17.45 -8.73 9.69
CA SER A 34 18.84 -8.29 9.72
C SER A 34 19.04 -7.07 8.84
N ARG A 35 20.21 -6.45 8.97
CA ARG A 35 20.63 -5.37 8.07
C ARG A 35 20.66 -5.83 6.60
N ASP A 36 21.07 -7.06 6.34
CA ASP A 36 21.07 -7.63 4.98
C ASP A 36 19.66 -7.76 4.42
N VAL A 37 18.66 -8.11 5.25
CA VAL A 37 17.24 -8.12 4.84
C VAL A 37 16.79 -6.71 4.46
N PHE A 38 17.15 -5.69 5.25
CA PHE A 38 16.77 -4.30 4.95
C PHE A 38 17.37 -3.82 3.61
N ASP A 39 18.64 -4.13 3.36
CA ASP A 39 19.30 -3.78 2.09
C ASP A 39 18.71 -4.57 0.91
N MET A 40 18.36 -5.85 1.10
CA MET A 40 17.66 -6.65 0.07
C MET A 40 16.29 -6.08 -0.29
N ILE A 41 15.53 -5.59 0.69
CA ILE A 41 14.25 -4.93 0.45
C ILE A 41 14.45 -3.65 -0.38
N MET A 42 15.45 -2.84 -0.04
CA MET A 42 15.79 -1.64 -0.80
C MET A 42 16.16 -1.96 -2.25
N ASP A 43 17.03 -2.94 -2.47
CA ASP A 43 17.51 -3.33 -3.80
C ASP A 43 16.37 -3.87 -4.67
N THR A 44 15.48 -4.66 -4.08
CA THR A 44 14.31 -5.20 -4.77
C THR A 44 13.33 -4.08 -5.12
N ALA A 45 13.08 -3.15 -4.20
CA ALA A 45 12.25 -1.98 -4.48
C ALA A 45 12.85 -1.09 -5.57
N MET A 46 14.17 -0.85 -5.56
CA MET A 46 14.87 -0.08 -6.59
C MET A 46 14.73 -0.74 -7.97
N ARG A 47 14.87 -2.07 -8.04
CA ARG A 47 14.68 -2.84 -9.28
C ARG A 47 13.26 -2.73 -9.80
N MET A 48 12.25 -2.96 -8.96
CA MET A 48 10.85 -2.79 -9.36
C MET A 48 10.55 -1.35 -9.78
N GLY A 49 11.09 -0.36 -9.06
CA GLY A 49 10.99 1.05 -9.44
C GLY A 49 11.49 1.30 -10.86
N LYS A 50 12.65 0.74 -11.21
CA LYS A 50 13.27 0.86 -12.53
C LYS A 50 12.54 0.08 -13.63
N ASP A 51 12.17 -1.17 -13.36
CA ASP A 51 11.76 -2.13 -14.39
C ASP A 51 10.23 -2.21 -14.55
N LEU A 52 9.47 -1.92 -13.49
CA LEU A 52 8.00 -2.03 -13.47
C LEU A 52 7.31 -0.66 -13.43
N PHE A 53 7.74 0.24 -12.54
CA PHE A 53 7.04 1.51 -12.29
C PHE A 53 7.42 2.61 -13.27
N LYS A 54 8.73 2.91 -13.39
CA LYS A 54 9.26 4.02 -14.19
C LYS A 54 8.88 3.95 -15.68
N PRO A 55 8.91 2.79 -16.36
CA PRO A 55 8.57 2.71 -17.78
C PRO A 55 7.10 3.10 -18.07
N LEU A 56 6.23 2.94 -17.08
CA LEU A 56 4.80 3.24 -17.19
C LEU A 56 4.46 4.71 -16.86
N PHE A 57 5.43 5.50 -16.38
CA PHE A 57 5.17 6.85 -15.87
C PHE A 57 4.51 7.76 -16.91
N GLU A 58 5.15 7.93 -18.07
CA GLU A 58 4.63 8.81 -19.12
C GLU A 58 3.39 8.23 -19.80
N GLU A 59 3.33 6.91 -20.00
CA GLU A 59 2.17 6.26 -20.61
C GLU A 59 0.91 6.41 -19.74
N MET A 60 1.01 6.19 -18.43
CA MET A 60 -0.13 6.30 -17.52
C MET A 60 -0.61 7.74 -17.35
N ASP A 61 0.28 8.73 -17.46
CA ASP A 61 -0.09 10.14 -17.47
C ASP A 61 -0.87 10.52 -18.74
N ARG A 62 -0.37 10.07 -19.90
CA ARG A 62 -1.01 10.33 -21.20
C ARG A 62 -2.32 9.56 -21.41
N LYS A 63 -2.49 8.41 -20.74
CA LYS A 63 -3.67 7.55 -20.79
C LYS A 63 -4.38 7.55 -19.45
N ALA A 64 -5.00 8.68 -19.13
CA ALA A 64 -5.75 8.86 -17.89
C ALA A 64 -6.90 7.84 -17.75
N PRO A 65 -7.31 7.48 -16.52
CA PRO A 65 -8.49 6.65 -16.30
C PRO A 65 -9.76 7.27 -16.88
N GLU A 66 -10.63 6.44 -17.43
CA GLU A 66 -11.89 6.87 -18.03
C GLU A 66 -13.09 6.23 -17.32
N TYR A 67 -14.17 6.99 -17.16
CA TYR A 67 -15.44 6.44 -16.68
C TYR A 67 -16.34 6.11 -17.88
N VAL A 68 -16.55 4.82 -18.12
CA VAL A 68 -17.29 4.32 -19.28
C VAL A 68 -18.40 3.39 -18.80
N LYS A 69 -19.66 3.77 -19.03
CA LYS A 69 -20.86 2.96 -18.77
C LYS A 69 -20.95 2.39 -17.35
N GLY A 70 -20.66 3.19 -16.33
CA GLY A 70 -20.75 2.75 -14.93
C GLY A 70 -19.46 2.17 -14.35
N GLU A 71 -18.42 2.01 -15.17
CA GLU A 71 -17.16 1.42 -14.75
C GLU A 71 -15.99 2.37 -14.98
N VAL A 72 -15.07 2.43 -14.03
CA VAL A 72 -13.78 3.12 -14.21
C VAL A 72 -12.81 2.16 -14.91
N LYS A 73 -12.32 2.56 -16.08
CA LYS A 73 -11.27 1.87 -16.83
C LYS A 73 -9.94 2.54 -16.50
N VAL A 74 -9.11 1.84 -15.74
CA VAL A 74 -7.73 2.24 -15.44
C VAL A 74 -6.75 1.58 -16.41
N HIS A 75 -5.50 2.03 -16.40
CA HIS A 75 -4.44 1.44 -17.21
C HIS A 75 -4.32 -0.07 -16.95
N PRO A 76 -4.26 -0.94 -17.97
CA PRO A 76 -4.30 -2.39 -17.80
C PRO A 76 -3.16 -2.93 -16.94
N ARG A 77 -2.00 -2.25 -16.96
CA ARG A 77 -0.81 -2.60 -16.16
C ARG A 77 -1.01 -2.47 -14.65
N VAL A 78 -2.06 -1.80 -14.17
CA VAL A 78 -2.43 -1.77 -12.75
C VAL A 78 -2.64 -3.19 -12.21
N ARG A 79 -3.20 -4.10 -13.02
CA ARG A 79 -3.36 -5.51 -12.62
C ARG A 79 -2.02 -6.21 -12.42
N ASP A 80 -1.05 -5.94 -13.29
CA ASP A 80 0.29 -6.52 -13.17
C ASP A 80 1.00 -5.95 -11.95
N ILE A 81 0.91 -4.64 -11.70
CA ILE A 81 1.44 -3.99 -10.50
C ILE A 81 0.86 -4.61 -9.22
N MET A 82 -0.46 -4.81 -9.16
CA MET A 82 -1.10 -5.43 -7.99
C MET A 82 -0.68 -6.88 -7.80
N ARG A 83 -0.53 -7.66 -8.88
CA ARG A 83 -0.03 -9.04 -8.82
C ARG A 83 1.39 -9.07 -8.28
N GLU A 84 2.30 -8.25 -8.82
CA GLU A 84 3.68 -8.18 -8.35
C GLU A 84 3.77 -7.68 -6.90
N ALA A 85 2.89 -6.75 -6.52
CA ALA A 85 2.78 -6.28 -5.14
C ALA A 85 2.40 -7.41 -4.17
N GLY A 86 1.44 -8.26 -4.57
CA GLY A 86 1.04 -9.43 -3.79
C GLY A 86 2.13 -10.52 -3.74
N LEU A 87 2.69 -10.89 -4.88
CA LEU A 87 3.75 -11.90 -4.98
C LEU A 87 5.02 -11.53 -4.18
N GLY A 88 5.39 -10.25 -4.19
CA GLY A 88 6.52 -9.76 -3.39
C GLY A 88 6.19 -9.49 -1.91
N GLY A 89 4.93 -9.71 -1.49
CA GLY A 89 4.49 -9.47 -0.11
C GLY A 89 4.46 -7.99 0.30
N TRP A 90 4.50 -7.06 -0.66
CA TRP A 90 4.57 -5.62 -0.41
C TRP A 90 3.33 -5.06 0.29
N ILE A 91 2.17 -5.68 0.05
CA ILE A 91 0.89 -5.28 0.68
C ILE A 91 0.88 -5.62 2.17
N ALA A 92 1.52 -6.73 2.57
CA ALA A 92 1.49 -7.24 3.95
C ALA A 92 2.83 -7.09 4.69
N SER A 93 3.79 -6.35 4.12
CA SER A 93 5.19 -6.30 4.56
C SER A 93 5.36 -6.06 6.07
N THR A 94 4.55 -5.20 6.67
CA THR A 94 4.64 -4.83 8.10
C THR A 94 3.63 -5.56 8.98
N PHE A 95 2.73 -6.36 8.40
CA PHE A 95 1.73 -7.09 9.16
C PHE A 95 2.40 -8.20 9.98
N PRO A 96 1.79 -8.61 11.11
CA PRO A 96 2.27 -9.76 11.87
C PRO A 96 2.25 -11.05 11.04
N TYR A 97 3.05 -12.04 11.44
CA TYR A 97 3.13 -13.33 10.73
C TYR A 97 1.80 -14.08 10.68
N ASP A 98 1.00 -14.01 11.75
CA ASP A 98 -0.33 -14.65 11.82
C ASP A 98 -1.38 -14.01 10.89
N ALA A 99 -1.11 -12.79 10.41
CA ALA A 99 -1.89 -12.09 9.40
C ALA A 99 -1.31 -12.23 7.97
N GLY A 100 -0.34 -13.13 7.77
CA GLY A 100 0.32 -13.36 6.49
C GLY A 100 1.38 -12.31 6.11
N GLY A 101 1.83 -11.51 7.08
CA GLY A 101 2.86 -10.49 6.87
C GLY A 101 4.28 -10.97 7.14
N GLN A 102 5.23 -10.03 7.03
CA GLN A 102 6.65 -10.28 7.27
C GLN A 102 7.18 -9.61 8.54
N GLN A 103 6.33 -8.85 9.25
CA GLN A 103 6.69 -8.11 10.45
C GLN A 103 7.89 -7.16 10.25
N LEU A 104 8.07 -6.62 9.03
CA LEU A 104 9.14 -5.64 8.79
C LEU A 104 8.87 -4.35 9.57
N PRO A 105 9.91 -3.64 10.02
CA PRO A 105 9.72 -2.30 10.56
C PRO A 105 9.08 -1.38 9.52
N PHE A 106 8.18 -0.49 9.96
CA PHE A 106 7.42 0.39 9.05
C PHE A 106 8.32 1.20 8.09
N THR A 107 9.45 1.69 8.59
CA THR A 107 10.45 2.41 7.79
C THR A 107 10.95 1.59 6.60
N ILE A 108 11.16 0.28 6.79
CA ILE A 108 11.70 -0.63 5.77
C ILE A 108 10.60 -1.23 4.91
N GLY A 109 9.49 -1.68 5.50
CA GLY A 109 8.43 -2.40 4.79
C GLY A 109 7.45 -1.50 4.03
N VAL A 110 7.28 -0.24 4.44
CA VAL A 110 6.28 0.68 3.86
C VAL A 110 6.91 1.96 3.36
N PHE A 111 7.61 2.71 4.22
CA PHE A 111 8.10 4.05 3.86
C PHE A 111 9.12 3.99 2.71
N LEU A 112 10.13 3.13 2.84
CA LEU A 112 11.19 2.99 1.83
C LEU A 112 10.64 2.55 0.46
N PRO A 113 9.83 1.48 0.34
CA PRO A 113 9.21 1.10 -0.92
C PRO A 113 8.29 2.19 -1.48
N THR A 114 7.48 2.85 -0.63
CA THR A 114 6.61 3.94 -1.06
C THR A 114 7.40 5.11 -1.64
N ALA A 115 8.52 5.49 -1.03
CA ALA A 115 9.38 6.55 -1.55
C ALA A 115 9.99 6.18 -2.91
N ILE A 116 10.48 4.94 -3.05
CA ILE A 116 11.10 4.45 -4.30
C ILE A 116 10.06 4.33 -5.41
N PHE A 117 8.94 3.63 -5.16
CA PHE A 117 7.87 3.43 -6.14
C PHE A 117 7.18 4.75 -6.49
N GLY A 118 6.96 5.61 -5.51
CA GLY A 118 6.36 6.93 -5.70
C GLY A 118 7.23 7.84 -6.57
N ALA A 119 8.54 7.84 -6.34
CA ALA A 119 9.48 8.58 -7.18
C ALA A 119 9.57 8.03 -8.61
N ALA A 120 9.39 6.72 -8.79
CA ALA A 120 9.35 6.09 -10.11
C ALA A 120 8.04 6.38 -10.86
N ASN A 121 6.89 6.15 -10.21
CA ASN A 121 5.54 6.40 -10.71
C ASN A 121 4.51 6.33 -9.57
N TYR A 122 4.17 7.48 -8.98
CA TYR A 122 3.19 7.57 -7.89
C TYR A 122 1.78 7.08 -8.28
N SER A 123 1.32 7.40 -9.50
CA SER A 123 0.00 6.99 -10.00
C SER A 123 -0.16 5.48 -10.08
N ALA A 124 0.94 4.74 -10.32
CA ALA A 124 0.98 3.29 -10.24
C ALA A 124 1.14 2.78 -8.80
N ALA A 125 2.01 3.42 -8.01
CA ALA A 125 2.31 2.99 -6.65
C ALA A 125 1.10 3.07 -5.71
N VAL A 126 0.19 4.02 -5.91
CA VAL A 126 -0.92 4.27 -4.98
C VAL A 126 -1.85 3.07 -4.78
N TYR A 127 -2.02 2.20 -5.79
CA TYR A 127 -2.96 1.06 -5.71
C TYR A 127 -2.59 0.04 -4.62
N HIS A 128 -1.33 -0.38 -4.56
CA HIS A 128 -0.89 -1.32 -3.52
C HIS A 128 -0.83 -0.63 -2.14
N GLY A 129 -0.46 0.66 -2.09
CA GLY A 129 -0.42 1.44 -0.85
C GLY A 129 -1.81 1.63 -0.21
N LEU A 130 -2.82 1.94 -1.02
CA LEU A 130 -4.22 2.01 -0.55
C LEU A 130 -4.71 0.65 -0.05
N THR A 131 -4.34 -0.42 -0.74
CA THR A 131 -4.69 -1.79 -0.34
C THR A 131 -3.99 -2.19 0.95
N HIS A 132 -2.71 -1.82 1.15
CA HIS A 132 -1.99 -1.98 2.40
C HIS A 132 -2.72 -1.28 3.56
N GLY A 133 -3.12 -0.01 3.38
CA GLY A 133 -3.84 0.74 4.42
C GLY A 133 -5.19 0.10 4.78
N ALA A 134 -5.98 -0.28 3.77
CA ALA A 134 -7.28 -0.91 3.98
C ALA A 134 -7.16 -2.30 4.63
N ALA A 135 -6.20 -3.12 4.20
CA ALA A 135 -5.92 -4.42 4.84
C ALA A 135 -5.42 -4.23 6.27
N GLY A 136 -4.59 -3.21 6.54
CA GLY A 136 -4.09 -2.89 7.88
C GLY A 136 -5.20 -2.54 8.88
N LEU A 137 -6.29 -1.91 8.43
CA LEU A 137 -7.48 -1.68 9.25
C LEU A 137 -8.14 -3.01 9.66
N ILE A 138 -8.26 -3.96 8.73
CA ILE A 138 -8.82 -5.29 9.01
C ILE A 138 -7.91 -6.09 9.94
N VAL A 139 -6.59 -6.03 9.74
CA VAL A 139 -5.61 -6.66 10.64
C VAL A 139 -5.78 -6.14 12.07
N SER A 140 -5.93 -4.83 12.23
CA SER A 140 -5.94 -4.16 13.54
C SER A 140 -7.28 -4.26 14.25
N TYR A 141 -8.39 -4.13 13.53
CA TYR A 141 -9.73 -3.93 14.11
C TYR A 141 -10.79 -4.91 13.59
N GLY A 142 -10.48 -5.71 12.57
CA GLY A 142 -11.42 -6.67 12.00
C GLY A 142 -11.66 -7.86 12.93
N SER A 143 -12.87 -8.42 12.87
CA SER A 143 -13.16 -9.72 13.45
C SER A 143 -12.36 -10.83 12.76
N GLN A 144 -12.28 -12.02 13.36
CA GLN A 144 -11.63 -13.16 12.72
C GLN A 144 -12.29 -13.49 11.37
N GLU A 145 -13.63 -13.44 11.30
CA GLU A 145 -14.37 -13.63 10.05
C GLU A 145 -13.96 -12.62 8.96
N MET A 146 -13.78 -11.34 9.31
CA MET A 146 -13.28 -10.34 8.35
C MET A 146 -11.85 -10.64 7.90
N LYS A 147 -10.99 -11.05 8.83
CA LYS A 147 -9.61 -11.42 8.52
C LYS A 147 -9.55 -12.58 7.53
N ASP A 148 -10.28 -13.65 7.82
CA ASP A 148 -10.33 -14.86 6.98
C ASP A 148 -10.96 -14.59 5.61
N THR A 149 -11.95 -13.71 5.55
CA THR A 149 -12.67 -13.39 4.31
C THR A 149 -11.86 -12.48 3.39
N TYR A 150 -11.24 -11.42 3.93
CA TYR A 150 -10.69 -10.34 3.12
C TYR A 150 -9.17 -10.41 2.97
N LEU A 151 -8.43 -10.72 4.05
CA LEU A 151 -6.97 -10.60 4.03
C LEU A 151 -6.31 -11.48 2.98
N PRO A 152 -6.64 -12.79 2.81
CA PRO A 152 -5.95 -13.64 1.84
C PRO A 152 -5.97 -13.06 0.42
N LYS A 153 -7.11 -12.50 0.01
CA LYS A 153 -7.27 -11.91 -1.33
C LYS A 153 -6.65 -10.52 -1.46
N MET A 154 -6.70 -9.73 -0.40
CA MET A 154 -6.08 -8.39 -0.40
C MET A 154 -4.57 -8.47 -0.41
N ILE A 155 -3.97 -9.32 0.43
CA ILE A 155 -2.51 -9.46 0.51
C ILE A 155 -1.92 -10.14 -0.73
N ALA A 156 -2.70 -10.99 -1.41
CA ALA A 156 -2.34 -11.57 -2.71
C ALA A 156 -2.47 -10.57 -3.88
N GLY A 157 -3.01 -9.37 -3.65
CA GLY A 157 -3.22 -8.36 -4.68
C GLY A 157 -4.41 -8.65 -5.61
N GLU A 158 -5.25 -9.63 -5.28
CA GLU A 158 -6.46 -9.97 -6.05
C GLU A 158 -7.58 -8.96 -5.78
N TRP A 159 -7.71 -8.54 -4.52
CA TRP A 159 -8.65 -7.52 -4.07
C TRP A 159 -7.91 -6.26 -3.67
N GLN A 160 -8.46 -5.12 -4.07
CA GLN A 160 -7.95 -3.81 -3.70
C GLN A 160 -8.81 -3.22 -2.60
N GLY A 161 -8.21 -2.32 -1.82
CA GLY A 161 -8.92 -1.54 -0.80
C GLY A 161 -8.65 -0.06 -0.95
N THR A 162 -9.56 0.76 -0.43
CA THR A 162 -9.42 2.22 -0.40
C THR A 162 -10.18 2.79 0.80
N MET A 163 -10.01 4.08 1.04
CA MET A 163 -10.76 4.85 2.03
C MET A 163 -11.76 5.77 1.32
N ALA A 164 -13.01 5.75 1.77
CA ALA A 164 -14.07 6.60 1.23
C ALA A 164 -14.59 7.50 2.36
N LEU A 165 -13.85 8.59 2.62
CA LEU A 165 -14.04 9.46 3.81
C LEU A 165 -14.83 10.73 3.48
N THR A 166 -14.23 11.59 2.65
CA THR A 166 -14.74 12.90 2.20
C THR A 166 -16.11 12.78 1.54
N GLU A 167 -16.90 13.86 1.60
CA GLU A 167 -18.14 14.05 0.85
C GLU A 167 -18.05 15.39 0.10
N PRO A 168 -18.86 15.64 -0.95
CA PRO A 168 -18.81 16.88 -1.72
C PRO A 168 -18.88 18.16 -0.88
N GLN A 169 -19.60 18.11 0.25
CA GLN A 169 -19.75 19.22 1.19
C GLN A 169 -18.79 19.17 2.40
N ALA A 170 -18.03 18.09 2.59
CA ALA A 170 -17.23 17.86 3.79
C ALA A 170 -15.89 17.16 3.49
N GLY A 171 -14.80 17.94 3.50
CA GLY A 171 -13.41 17.46 3.43
C GLY A 171 -12.74 17.42 4.79
N SER A 172 -12.14 18.55 5.21
CA SER A 172 -11.44 18.62 6.50
C SER A 172 -12.36 18.43 7.71
N SER A 173 -13.63 18.84 7.60
CA SER A 173 -14.62 18.71 8.67
C SER A 173 -15.37 17.38 8.56
N LEU A 174 -14.72 16.28 8.95
CA LEU A 174 -15.32 14.94 8.93
C LEU A 174 -16.46 14.76 9.94
N THR A 175 -16.69 15.72 10.83
CA THR A 175 -17.87 15.73 11.71
C THR A 175 -19.16 16.08 10.96
N ASP A 176 -19.04 16.70 9.78
CA ASP A 176 -20.16 17.19 8.99
C ASP A 176 -20.59 16.20 7.88
N LEU A 177 -20.13 14.95 7.99
CA LEU A 177 -20.51 13.88 7.08
C LEU A 177 -22.00 13.53 7.24
N THR A 178 -22.63 13.24 6.13
CA THR A 178 -24.05 12.91 6.04
C THR A 178 -24.31 11.45 5.69
N THR A 179 -23.27 10.69 5.32
CA THR A 179 -23.38 9.24 5.13
C THR A 179 -23.87 8.56 6.40
N THR A 180 -24.91 7.73 6.26
CA THR A 180 -25.54 7.01 7.37
C THR A 180 -25.31 5.50 7.26
N ALA A 181 -25.26 4.82 8.40
CA ALA A 181 -25.23 3.37 8.51
C ALA A 181 -26.43 2.90 9.33
N THR A 182 -27.41 2.26 8.68
CA THR A 182 -28.61 1.74 9.37
C THR A 182 -28.43 0.24 9.68
N PRO A 183 -28.53 -0.20 10.94
CA PRO A 183 -28.41 -1.63 11.27
C PRO A 183 -29.56 -2.45 10.66
N THR A 184 -29.30 -3.74 10.44
CA THR A 184 -30.29 -4.72 9.98
C THR A 184 -30.43 -5.86 10.97
N ASP A 185 -31.54 -6.61 10.90
CA ASP A 185 -31.79 -7.79 11.73
C ASP A 185 -30.84 -8.97 11.41
N GLN A 186 -30.04 -8.84 10.36
CA GLN A 186 -29.10 -9.86 9.86
C GLN A 186 -27.64 -9.57 10.23
N GLY A 187 -27.39 -8.58 11.10
CA GLY A 187 -26.05 -8.30 11.62
C GLY A 187 -25.13 -7.47 10.72
N TYR A 188 -25.62 -6.95 9.60
CA TYR A 188 -24.91 -5.97 8.76
C TYR A 188 -25.58 -4.60 8.77
N TYR A 189 -24.89 -3.59 8.25
CA TYR A 189 -25.40 -2.22 8.10
C TYR A 189 -25.68 -1.89 6.64
N LYS A 190 -26.75 -1.14 6.38
CA LYS A 190 -27.02 -0.50 5.08
C LYS A 190 -26.40 0.89 5.08
N ILE A 191 -25.42 1.10 4.20
CA ILE A 191 -24.74 2.38 4.05
C ILE A 191 -25.46 3.22 2.98
N LYS A 192 -25.82 4.46 3.30
CA LYS A 192 -26.41 5.42 2.35
C LYS A 192 -25.69 6.76 2.43
N GLY A 193 -25.14 7.19 1.31
CA GLY A 193 -24.42 8.46 1.17
C GLY A 193 -23.66 8.53 -0.15
N GLN A 194 -22.91 9.61 -0.33
CA GLN A 194 -22.00 9.81 -1.45
C GLN A 194 -20.64 10.21 -0.86
N LYS A 195 -19.56 9.62 -1.37
CA LYS A 195 -18.18 9.97 -1.05
C LYS A 195 -17.53 10.66 -2.25
#